data_AF-A0A7Y2GPG3-F1
#
_entry.id   AF-A0A7Y2GPG3-F1
#
_cell.length_a   1.000
_cell.length_b   1.000
_cell.length_c   1.000
_cell.angle_alpha   90.00
_cell.angle_beta   90.00
_cell.angle_gamma   90.00
#
_symmetry.space_group_name_H-M   'P 1'
#
loop_
_entity.id
_entity.type
_entity.pdbx_description
1 polymer ?
#
loop_
_entity_poly.entity_id
_entity_poly.type
_entity_poly.pdbx_seq_one_letter_code
_entity_poly.pdbx_strand_id
1 'polypeptide(L)' 'MQSFRTEIENPVVERDILELERKIHQFHDGKLDEEKFRSLRLARGVYGQRQEGVQMIRIKLPYGKVTSKQLRRICDVS' A
#
# COMPACT_ATOMS: atom_id res chain seq x y z
N MET A 1 15.53 0.35 -4.17
CA MET A 1 15.71 -0.38 -5.46
C MET A 1 14.42 -0.18 -6.26
N GLN A 2 14.48 0.42 -7.45
CA GLN A 2 13.29 0.77 -8.26
C GLN A 2 12.63 -0.47 -8.90
N SER A 3 11.98 -1.31 -8.07
CA SER A 3 11.39 -2.59 -8.50
C SER A 3 9.91 -2.51 -8.93
N PHE A 4 9.28 -1.34 -8.86
CA PHE A 4 7.82 -1.21 -9.08
C PHE A 4 7.43 -0.73 -10.49
N ARG A 5 8.38 -0.65 -11.42
CA ARG A 5 8.13 -0.19 -12.80
C ARG A 5 7.48 -1.27 -13.64
N THR A 6 6.17 -1.45 -13.51
CA THR A 6 5.37 -2.11 -14.55
C THR A 6 4.05 -1.37 -14.78
N GLU A 7 3.92 -0.81 -15.98
CA GLU A 7 2.70 -0.49 -16.74
C GLU A 7 1.70 0.57 -16.21
N ILE A 8 2.05 1.41 -15.24
CA ILE A 8 1.26 2.63 -14.94
C ILE A 8 2.22 3.83 -14.78
N GLU A 9 2.52 4.49 -15.89
CA GLU A 9 3.24 5.78 -15.91
C GLU A 9 2.30 6.91 -15.46
N ASN A 10 1.88 6.87 -14.20
CA ASN A 10 1.24 8.01 -13.56
C ASN A 10 2.21 8.61 -12.54
N PRO A 11 2.83 9.77 -12.81
CA PRO A 11 3.82 10.37 -11.91
C PRO A 11 3.24 10.68 -10.52
N VAL A 12 1.91 10.80 -10.40
CA VAL A 12 1.23 10.94 -9.12
C VAL A 12 1.29 9.66 -8.29
N VAL A 13 1.12 8.49 -8.93
CA VAL A 13 1.16 7.18 -8.26
C VAL A 13 2.56 6.88 -7.77
N GLU A 14 3.58 7.12 -8.61
CA GLU A 14 4.99 6.94 -8.19
C GLU A 14 5.33 7.83 -6.99
N ARG A 15 4.93 9.09 -7.03
CA ARG A 15 5.14 10.03 -5.92
C ARG A 15 4.47 9.55 -4.63
N ASP A 16 3.22 9.06 -4.70
CA ASP A 16 2.51 8.55 -3.52
C ASP A 16 3.19 7.30 -2.93
N ILE A 17 3.68 6.39 -3.78
CA ILE A 17 4.45 5.20 -3.36
C ILE A 17 5.73 5.62 -2.63
N LEU A 18 6.52 6.54 -3.21
CA LEU A 18 7.76 7.03 -2.61
C LEU A 18 7.50 7.80 -1.30
N GLU A 19 6.39 8.54 -1.22
CA GLU A 19 5.99 9.22 0.01
C GLU A 19 5.62 8.21 1.11
N LEU A 20 4.84 7.18 0.77
CA LEU A 20 4.47 6.12 1.71
C LEU A 20 5.72 5.40 2.25
N GLU A 21 6.65 5.02 1.39
CA GLU A 21 7.92 4.37 1.77
C GLU A 21 8.67 5.23 2.80
N ARG A 22 8.85 6.54 2.52
CA ARG A 22 9.50 7.47 3.45
C ARG A 22 8.79 7.53 4.79
N LYS A 23 7.45 7.52 4.82
CA LYS A 23 6.66 7.58 6.04
C LYS A 23 6.75 6.30 6.87
N ILE A 24 6.82 5.15 6.21
CA ILE A 24 7.08 3.86 6.85
C ILE A 24 8.46 3.87 7.53
N HIS A 25 9.51 4.33 6.84
CA HIS A 25 10.83 4.46 7.45
C HIS A 25 10.85 5.44 8.63
N GLN A 26 10.19 6.59 8.51
CA GLN A 26 10.08 7.55 9.62
C GLN A 26 9.37 6.96 10.85
N PHE A 27 8.37 6.10 10.65
CA PHE A 27 7.69 5.41 11.73
C PHE A 27 8.61 4.38 12.42
N HIS A 28 9.32 3.56 11.63
CA HIS A 28 10.29 2.60 12.18
C HIS A 28 11.46 3.27 12.91
N ASP A 29 11.89 4.46 12.46
CA ASP A 29 12.91 5.27 13.11
C ASP A 29 12.42 6.03 14.37
N GLY A 30 11.12 5.91 14.72
CA GLY A 30 10.51 6.64 15.85
C GLY A 30 10.33 8.14 15.61
N LYS A 31 10.52 8.62 14.37
CA LYS A 31 10.36 10.05 13.99
C LYS A 31 8.92 10.41 13.67
N LEU A 32 8.06 9.43 13.40
CA LEU A 32 6.64 9.61 13.15
C LEU A 32 5.82 8.96 14.28
N ASP A 33 4.94 9.75 14.87
CA ASP A 33 4.03 9.31 15.93
C ASP A 33 3.05 8.24 15.46
N GLU A 34 2.66 7.33 16.37
CA GLU A 34 1.79 6.19 16.09
C GLU A 34 0.40 6.61 15.61
N GLU A 35 -0.21 7.64 16.20
CA GLU A 35 -1.54 8.10 15.82
C GLU A 35 -1.53 8.70 14.40
N LYS A 36 -0.47 9.45 14.08
CA LYS A 36 -0.24 10.01 12.75
C LYS A 36 -0.02 8.90 11.73
N PHE A 37 0.80 7.91 12.05
CA PHE A 37 1.04 6.78 11.17
C PHE A 37 -0.21 5.92 10.97
N ARG A 38 -0.99 5.69 12.02
CA ARG A 38 -2.29 5.00 11.97
C ARG A 38 -3.24 5.69 11.00
N SER A 39 -3.39 7.00 11.11
CA SER A 39 -4.25 7.77 10.20
C SER A 39 -3.78 7.67 8.75
N LEU A 40 -2.46 7.77 8.54
CA LEU A 40 -1.83 7.67 7.22
C LEU A 40 -2.06 6.33 6.54
N ARG A 41 -1.85 5.21 7.26
CA ARG A 41 -1.99 3.85 6.70
C ARG A 41 -3.46 3.49 6.44
N LEU A 42 -4.38 3.92 7.30
CA LEU A 42 -5.82 3.69 7.13
C LEU A 42 -6.37 4.39 5.89
N ALA A 43 -5.95 5.63 5.63
CA ALA A 43 -6.33 6.37 4.43
C ALA A 43 -5.92 5.64 3.13
N ARG A 44 -4.81 4.90 3.18
CA ARG A 44 -4.28 4.07 2.07
C ARG A 44 -4.79 2.63 2.08
N GLY A 45 -5.74 2.30 2.96
CA GLY A 45 -6.37 0.98 3.01
C GLY A 45 -5.53 -0.10 3.67
N VAL A 46 -4.56 0.26 4.52
CA VAL A 46 -3.73 -0.67 5.28
C VAL A 46 -4.19 -0.70 6.73
N TYR A 47 -4.72 -1.84 7.16
CA TYR A 47 -5.36 -2.05 8.46
C TYR A 47 -4.56 -3.02 9.32
N GLY A 48 -4.55 -2.76 10.63
CA GLY A 48 -3.98 -3.69 11.59
C GLY A 48 -4.91 -4.88 11.75
N GLN A 49 -4.34 -6.06 11.98
CA GLN A 49 -5.10 -7.24 12.37
C GLN A 49 -4.89 -7.55 13.86
N ARG A 50 -5.74 -8.42 14.42
CA ARG A 50 -5.57 -8.91 15.80
C ARG A 50 -4.34 -9.81 15.94
N GLN A 51 -3.93 -10.45 14.85
CA GLN A 51 -2.70 -11.22 14.77
C GLN A 51 -1.52 -10.24 14.64
N GLU A 52 -0.49 -10.47 15.44
CA GLU A 52 0.73 -9.68 15.37
C GLU A 52 1.48 -9.93 14.06
N GLY A 53 2.20 -8.92 13.58
CA GLY A 53 3.04 -9.02 12.38
C GLY A 53 2.30 -9.02 11.05
N VAL A 54 0.96 -9.03 11.02
CA VAL A 54 0.17 -9.03 9.79
C VAL A 54 -0.67 -7.76 9.63
N GLN A 55 -0.91 -7.36 8.39
CA GLN A 55 -1.75 -6.23 8.03
C GLN A 55 -2.73 -6.65 6.93
N MET A 56 -3.96 -6.14 6.98
CA MET A 56 -4.94 -6.31 5.91
C MET A 56 -4.82 -5.15 4.92
N ILE A 57 -4.77 -5.46 3.62
CA ILE A 57 -4.69 -4.47 2.54
C ILE A 57 -6.00 -4.48 1.75
N ARG A 58 -6.61 -3.30 1.63
CA ARG A 58 -7.81 -3.08 0.82
C ARG A 58 -7.42 -2.55 -0.56
N ILE A 59 -7.72 -3.32 -1.60
CA ILE A 59 -7.66 -2.88 -2.99
C ILE A 59 -9.04 -2.40 -3.48
N LYS A 60 -9.07 -1.37 -4.33
CA LYS A 60 -10.30 -0.84 -4.92
C LYS A 60 -10.52 -1.44 -6.30
N LEU A 61 -11.67 -2.08 -6.50
CA LEU A 61 -12.10 -2.63 -7.78
C LEU A 61 -13.38 -1.91 -8.21
N PRO A 62 -13.32 -0.95 -9.16
CA PRO A 62 -14.52 -0.26 -9.64
C PRO A 62 -15.57 -1.25 -10.11
N TYR A 63 -16.78 -1.16 -9.55
CA TYR A 63 -17.89 -2.08 -9.82
C TYR A 63 -17.60 -3.57 -9.57
N GLY A 64 -16.51 -3.90 -8.85
CA GLY A 64 -16.07 -5.28 -8.64
C GLY A 64 -15.59 -6.00 -9.92
N LYS A 65 -15.36 -5.27 -11.02
CA LYS A 65 -14.96 -5.87 -12.30
C LYS A 65 -13.45 -6.05 -12.37
N VAL A 66 -13.01 -7.24 -12.76
CA VAL A 66 -11.60 -7.57 -13.03
C VAL A 66 -11.49 -8.48 -14.24
N THR A 67 -10.43 -8.33 -15.01
CA THR A 67 -10.03 -9.28 -16.06
C THR A 67 -9.28 -10.46 -15.45
N SER A 68 -9.21 -11.59 -16.16
CA SER A 68 -8.42 -12.75 -15.71
C SER A 68 -6.93 -12.41 -15.52
N LYS A 69 -6.37 -11.49 -16.33
CA LYS A 69 -4.98 -11.02 -16.17
C LYS A 69 -4.79 -10.25 -14.86
N GLN A 70 -5.71 -9.33 -14.54
CA GLN A 70 -5.68 -8.57 -13.29
C GLN A 70 -5.86 -9.48 -12.07
N LEU A 71 -6.76 -10.46 -12.14
CA LEU A 71 -6.97 -11.42 -11.06
C LEU A 71 -5.71 -12.25 -10.80
N ARG A 72 -5.05 -12.78 -11.84
CA ARG A 72 -3.76 -13.49 -11.69
C ARG A 72 -2.73 -12.59 -11.01
N ARG A 73 -2.64 -11.32 -11.40
CA ARG A 73 -1.70 -10.39 -10.79
C ARG A 73 -1.97 -10.15 -9.29
N ILE A 74 -3.24 -10.15 -8.87
CA ILE A 74 -3.63 -10.07 -7.45
C ILE A 74 -3.18 -11.34 -6.69
N CYS A 75 -3.32 -12.51 -7.32
CA CYS A 75 -2.87 -13.77 -6.74
C CYS A 75 -1.34 -13.84 -6.57
N ASP A 76 -0.57 -13.24 -7.48
CA ASP A 76 0.90 -13.23 -7.40
C ASP A 76 1.45 -12.42 -6.21
N VAL A 77 0.62 -11.58 -5.57
CA VAL A 77 1.01 -10.72 -4.44
C VAL A 77 0.31 -11.11 -3.13
N SER A 78 -0.50 -12.17 -3.15
CA SER A 78 -1.10 -12.78 -1.95
C SER A 78 -0.20 -13.86 -1.40
#